data_AF-A0A8J7RIC2-F1
#
_entry.id   AF-A0A8J7RIC2-F1
#
_cell.length_a   1.000
_cell.length_b   1.000
_cell.length_c   1.000
_cell.angle_alpha   90.00
_cell.angle_beta   90.00
_cell.angle_gamma   90.00
#
_symmetry.space_group_name_H-M   'P 1'
#
loop_
_entity.id
_entity.type
_entity.pdbx_description
1 polymer ?
#
loop_
_entity_poly.entity_id
_entity_poly.type
_entity_poly.pdbx_seq_one_letter_code
_entity_poly.pdbx_strand_id
1 'polypeptide(L)' 'MTTKDKVKKEIDRLSEHDVQKVYLYLDTLKKQQKDNRNIRALHLKGKLDQVNLRSAAYE' A
#
# COMPACT_ATOMS: atom_id res chain seq x y z
N MET A 1 10.84 23.11 -3.82
CA MET A 1 10.18 22.69 -2.56
C MET A 1 9.16 21.63 -2.89
N THR A 2 9.38 20.42 -2.41
CA THR A 2 8.54 19.25 -2.70
C THR A 2 7.19 19.39 -1.98
N THR A 3 6.13 18.79 -2.51
CA THR A 3 4.80 18.74 -1.85
C THR A 3 4.90 18.22 -0.42
N LYS A 4 5.80 17.26 -0.17
CA LYS A 4 6.09 16.71 1.16
C LYS A 4 6.58 17.76 2.17
N ASP A 5 7.39 18.72 1.74
CA ASP A 5 7.94 19.77 2.63
C ASP A 5 6.88 20.80 3.03
N LYS A 6 5.92 21.08 2.13
CA LYS A 6 4.78 21.97 2.43
C LYS A 6 3.85 21.33 3.46
N VAL A 7 3.49 20.06 3.24
CA VAL A 7 2.62 19.30 4.16
C VAL A 7 3.26 19.19 5.55
N LYS A 8 4.58 18.99 5.64
CA LYS A 8 5.27 18.93 6.94
C LYS A 8 5.18 20.26 7.70
N LYS A 9 5.36 21.40 7.01
CA LYS A 9 5.20 22.74 7.62
C LYS A 9 3.77 23.05 8.06
N GLU A 10 2.76 22.48 7.40
CA GLU A 10 1.37 22.62 7.82
C GLU A 10 1.06 21.76 9.05
N ILE A 11 1.63 20.55 9.13
CA ILE A 11 1.50 19.67 10.30
C ILE A 11 2.19 20.29 11.53
N ASP A 12 3.37 20.90 11.35
CA ASP A 12 4.10 21.55 12.45
C ASP A 12 3.38 22.81 13.00
N ARG A 13 2.40 23.35 12.27
CA ARG A 13 1.59 24.51 12.67
C ARG A 13 0.25 24.12 13.33
N LEU A 14 -0.10 22.84 13.32
CA LEU A 14 -1.35 22.34 13.89
C LEU A 14 -1.23 22.20 15.42
N SER A 15 -2.36 22.33 16.12
CA SER A 15 -2.42 22.05 17.56
C SER A 15 -2.19 20.56 17.84
N GLU A 16 -1.69 20.20 19.02
CA GLU A 16 -1.44 18.80 19.38
C GLU A 16 -2.67 17.89 19.20
N HIS A 17 -3.87 18.43 19.43
CA HIS A 17 -5.13 17.71 19.22
C HIS A 17 -5.43 17.38 17.76
N ASP A 18 -5.04 18.26 16.83
CA ASP A 18 -5.29 18.04 15.42
C ASP A 18 -4.21 17.17 14.78
N VAL A 19 -2.99 17.23 15.32
CA VAL A 19 -1.90 16.30 14.95
C VAL A 19 -2.30 14.85 15.25
N GLN A 20 -2.92 14.56 16.39
CA GLN A 20 -3.43 13.22 16.70
C GLN A 20 -4.46 12.72 15.67
N LYS A 21 -5.39 13.59 15.23
CA LYS A 21 -6.38 13.24 14.20
C LYS A 21 -5.72 12.92 12.86
N VAL A 22 -4.70 13.70 12.48
CA VAL A 22 -3.92 13.45 11.26
C VAL A 22 -3.19 12.11 11.35
N TYR A 23 -2.59 11.78 12.50
CA TYR A 23 -1.96 10.47 12.70
C TYR A 23 -2.95 9.31 12.59
N LEU A 24 -4.11 9.41 13.24
CA LEU A 24 -5.18 8.41 13.13
C LEU A 24 -5.65 8.22 11.70
N TYR A 25 -5.83 9.32 10.96
CA TYR A 25 -6.22 9.27 9.54
C TYR A 25 -5.16 8.63 8.64
N LEU A 26 -3.87 8.91 8.89
CA LEU A 26 -2.78 8.27 8.14
C LEU A 26 -2.69 6.76 8.42
N ASP A 27 -2.99 6.33 9.64
CA ASP A 27 -3.00 4.91 10.01
C ASP A 27 -4.16 4.16 9.35
N THR A 28 -5.36 4.74 9.34
CA THR A 28 -6.53 4.14 8.66
C THR A 28 -6.31 4.00 7.16
N LEU A 29 -5.71 5.00 6.50
CA LEU A 29 -5.34 4.93 5.09
C LEU A 29 -4.35 3.80 4.79
N LYS A 30 -3.33 3.61 5.64
CA LYS A 30 -2.37 2.50 5.49
C LYS A 30 -3.05 1.14 5.65
N LYS A 31 -3.99 1.02 6.58
CA LYS A 31 -4.75 -0.22 6.81
C LYS A 31 -5.63 -0.57 5.62
N GLN A 32 -6.35 0.40 5.05
CA GLN A 32 -7.17 0.22 3.84
C GLN A 32 -6.33 -0.21 2.63
N GLN A 33 -5.12 0.34 2.46
CA GLN A 33 -4.21 -0.10 1.40
C GLN A 33 -3.73 -1.55 1.56
N LYS A 34 -3.61 -2.06 2.79
CA LYS A 34 -3.21 -3.45 3.06
C LYS A 34 -4.34 -4.43 2.77
N ASP A 35 -5.57 -4.12 3.20
CA ASP A 35 -6.71 -5.01 2.97
C ASP A 35 -7.06 -5.15 1.49
N ASN A 36 -6.90 -4.09 0.70
CA ASN A 36 -7.19 -4.13 -0.74
C ASN A 36 -6.17 -4.95 -1.56
N ARG A 37 -5.08 -5.42 -0.94
CA ARG A 37 -4.11 -6.34 -1.56
C ARG A 37 -4.42 -7.81 -1.28
N ASN A 38 -5.43 -8.09 -0.47
CA ASN A 38 -5.81 -9.45 -0.15
C ASN A 38 -6.74 -10.00 -1.26
N ILE A 39 -6.18 -10.10 -2.48
CA ILE A 39 -6.83 -10.83 -3.56
C ILE A 39 -6.86 -12.29 -3.10
N ARG A 40 -8.05 -12.79 -2.80
CA ARG A 40 -8.27 -14.22 -2.53
C ARG A 40 -8.08 -14.96 -3.85
N ALA A 41 -6.83 -15.23 -4.21
CA ALA A 41 -6.50 -16.11 -5.32
C ALA A 41 -6.83 -17.53 -4.87
N LEU A 42 -7.79 -18.16 -5.54
CA LEU A 42 -7.96 -19.61 -5.43
C LEU A 42 -6.73 -20.22 -6.13
N HIS A 43 -5.76 -20.71 -5.36
CA HIS A 43 -4.62 -21.46 -5.90
C HIS A 43 -5.12 -22.83 -6.39
N LEU A 44 -5.84 -22.81 -7.50
CA LEU A 44 -6.13 -23.99 -8.29
C LEU A 44 -4.78 -24.45 -8.82
N LYS A 45 -4.22 -25.53 -8.24
CA LYS A 45 -2.96 -26.15 -8.65
C LYS A 45 -3.02 -26.60 -10.11
N GLY A 46 -3.00 -25.64 -11.02
CA GLY A 46 -3.17 -25.83 -12.43
C GLY A 46 -1.91 -26.43 -13.03
N LYS A 47 -2.05 -27.01 -14.22
CA LYS A 47 -0.90 -27.62 -14.94
C LYS A 47 0.25 -26.64 -15.21
N LEU A 48 -0.01 -25.34 -15.14
CA LEU A 48 0.95 -24.28 -15.41
C LEU A 48 1.49 -23.58 -14.14
N ASP A 49 0.99 -23.91 -12.95
CA ASP A 49 1.41 -23.26 -11.68
C ASP A 49 2.86 -23.59 -11.32
N GLN A 50 3.36 -24.76 -11.73
CA GLN A 50 4.73 -25.22 -11.46
C GLN A 50 5.67 -25.04 -12.66
N VAL A 51 5.17 -24.51 -13.78
CA VAL A 51 5.95 -24.37 -15.00
C VAL A 51 6.50 -22.96 -15.07
N ASN A 52 7.82 -22.84 -15.26
CA ASN A 52 8.42 -21.57 -15.58
C ASN A 52 8.07 -21.21 -17.05
N LEU A 53 7.00 -20.43 -17.21
CA LEU A 53 6.46 -20.03 -18.52
C LEU A 53 7.49 -19.31 -19.39
N ARG A 54 8.47 -18.62 -18.80
CA ARG A 54 9.49 -17.89 -19.56
C ARG A 54 10.45 -18.84 -20.26
N SER A 55 10.88 -19.91 -19.59
CA SER A 55 11.67 -20.98 -20.23
C SER A 55 10.86 -21.71 -21.30
N ALA A 56 9.60 -22.05 -21.03
CA ALA A 56 8.77 -22.81 -21.97
C ALA A 56 8.40 -22.07 -23.27
N ALA A 57 8.54 -20.74 -23.32
CA ALA A 57 8.17 -19.93 -24.49
C ALA A 57 9.34 -19.54 -25.40
N TYR A 58 10.58 -19.66 -24.90
CA TYR A 58 11.78 -19.18 -25.59
C TYR A 58 12.88 -20.25 -25.72
N GLU A 59 12.68 -21.45 -25.14
CA GLU A 59 13.36 -22.70 -25.53
C GLU A 59 12.52 -23.44 -26.57
#